data_AF-A0A4R5C0G6-F1
#
_entry.id   AF-A0A4R5C0G6-F1
#
_cell.length_a   1.000
_cell.length_b   1.000
_cell.length_c   1.000
_cell.angle_alpha   90.00
_cell.angle_beta   90.00
_cell.angle_gamma   90.00
#
_symmetry.space_group_name_H-M   'P 1'
#
loop_
_entity.id
_entity.type
_entity.pdbx_description
1 polymer ?
#
loop_
_entity_poly.entity_id
_entity_poly.type
_entity_poly.pdbx_seq_one_letter_code
_entity_poly.pdbx_strand_id
1 'polypeptide(L)'
;MNRFIHTGGKAMKALVALSTGAVLGLTGLADAGIAQERPATATGRTSGPMTYGKGVTVQQALKAEVARRGAAAYSVCYQAHVAYLNWQNVTCNGGIAGTVGRNLAIEAVNVAVSGATFCVEAHIRDKDWQGEQCARDQWLHVGTEGQNRPMEALRFWVGGPTKEVGQAHVQDWDWLGVVANNYDSPLRIELGTTGRGLMLEAFTLQIVN
;
A
#
# COMPACT_ATOMS: atom_id res chain seq x y z
N MET A 1 -46.02 -22.37 13.75
CA MET A 1 -46.99 -21.33 13.34
C MET A 1 -47.10 -20.30 14.45
N ASN A 2 -46.72 -19.05 14.21
CA ASN A 2 -47.51 -17.86 14.58
C ASN A 2 -46.84 -16.60 14.03
N ARG A 3 -47.61 -15.89 13.20
CA ARG A 3 -47.33 -14.56 12.65
C ARG A 3 -47.60 -13.50 13.71
N PHE A 4 -46.85 -12.39 13.68
CA PHE A 4 -47.42 -11.08 13.94
C PHE A 4 -46.86 -10.05 12.96
N ILE A 5 -47.77 -9.39 12.25
CA ILE A 5 -47.56 -8.32 11.29
C ILE A 5 -47.85 -7.00 12.02
N HIS A 6 -47.07 -5.95 11.75
CA HIS A 6 -47.51 -4.57 11.98
C HIS A 6 -47.36 -3.74 10.71
N THR A 7 -48.50 -3.55 10.05
CA THR A 7 -48.93 -2.34 9.32
C THR A 7 -48.74 -1.10 10.21
N GLY A 8 -48.48 0.13 9.78
CA GLY A 8 -48.67 0.83 8.51
C GLY A 8 -48.93 2.30 8.88
N GLY A 9 -48.64 3.26 7.99
CA GLY A 9 -49.04 4.66 8.21
C GLY A 9 -48.33 5.66 7.29
N LYS A 10 -49.01 6.07 6.21
CA LYS A 10 -48.55 7.02 5.20
C LYS A 10 -48.95 8.47 5.53
N ALA A 11 -48.11 9.38 5.03
CA ALA A 11 -48.39 10.65 4.34
C ALA A 11 -48.94 11.87 5.12
N MET A 12 -48.31 13.04 4.89
CA MET A 12 -48.97 14.18 4.23
C MET A 12 -47.97 15.23 3.73
N LYS A 13 -48.25 15.74 2.53
CA LYS A 13 -47.64 16.91 1.85
C LYS A 13 -48.61 18.09 1.94
N ALA A 14 -48.11 19.33 2.11
CA ALA A 14 -48.69 20.59 1.60
C ALA A 14 -47.63 21.71 1.73
N LEU A 15 -47.13 22.33 0.66
CA LEU A 15 -47.61 23.51 -0.11
C LEU A 15 -47.50 24.85 0.69
N VAL A 16 -46.45 25.68 0.51
CA VAL A 16 -46.21 26.80 -0.46
C VAL A 16 -46.74 28.18 -0.01
N ALA A 17 -45.79 29.12 0.11
CA ALA A 17 -45.84 30.60 -0.05
C ALA A 17 -46.76 31.43 0.89
N LEU A 18 -46.56 32.70 1.23
CA LEU A 18 -45.95 33.87 0.57
C LEU A 18 -45.41 34.89 1.61
N SER A 19 -44.57 35.80 1.12
CA SER A 19 -43.93 36.96 1.75
C SER A 19 -44.87 38.07 2.26
N THR A 20 -44.47 38.79 3.34
CA THR A 20 -44.68 40.24 3.52
C THR A 20 -43.71 40.84 4.56
N GLY A 21 -43.18 42.04 4.25
CA GLY A 21 -42.99 43.13 5.22
C GLY A 21 -41.70 43.20 6.05
N ALA A 22 -40.76 44.04 5.62
CA ALA A 22 -39.69 44.61 6.45
C ALA A 22 -40.19 45.84 7.23
N VAL A 23 -39.68 46.10 8.45
CA VAL A 23 -39.24 47.44 8.95
C VAL A 23 -38.25 47.27 10.12
N LEU A 24 -37.30 48.20 10.15
CA LEU A 24 -36.10 48.42 10.95
C LEU A 24 -36.23 48.35 12.49
N GLY A 25 -35.16 47.86 13.12
CA GLY A 25 -34.79 48.11 14.52
C GLY A 25 -33.26 48.15 14.65
N LEU A 26 -32.74 49.30 15.08
CA LEU A 26 -31.32 49.67 15.15
C LEU A 26 -30.59 49.06 16.36
N THR A 27 -29.27 49.02 16.22
CA THR A 27 -28.19 48.95 17.23
C THR A 27 -27.75 47.57 17.75
N GLY A 28 -26.58 47.15 17.27
CA GLY A 28 -25.50 46.67 18.14
C GLY A 28 -25.29 45.16 18.22
N LEU A 29 -24.15 44.73 17.67
CA LEU A 29 -23.09 43.91 18.30
C LEU A 29 -22.63 42.72 17.44
N ALA A 30 -21.29 42.66 17.31
CA ALA A 30 -20.45 41.60 16.76
C ALA A 30 -20.42 41.45 15.22
N ASP A 31 -19.36 42.05 14.65
CA ASP A 31 -18.77 41.64 13.39
C ASP A 31 -18.22 40.20 13.56
N ALA A 32 -19.08 39.20 13.37
CA ALA A 32 -18.64 37.83 13.19
C ALA A 32 -18.12 37.73 11.76
N GLY A 33 -16.85 38.08 11.59
CA GLY A 33 -16.14 37.92 10.33
C GLY A 33 -16.40 36.53 9.76
N ILE A 34 -16.92 36.50 8.53
CA ILE A 34 -16.83 35.36 7.63
C ILE A 34 -15.35 35.05 7.44
N ALA A 35 -14.82 34.22 8.33
CA ALA A 35 -13.56 33.53 8.15
C ALA A 35 -13.76 32.57 6.99
N GLN A 36 -13.49 33.07 5.79
CA GLN A 36 -13.23 32.25 4.62
C GLN A 36 -12.09 31.30 5.01
N GLU A 37 -12.41 30.02 5.26
CA GLU A 37 -11.43 28.99 5.54
C GLU A 37 -10.43 28.98 4.38
N ARG A 38 -9.26 29.58 4.62
CA ARG A 38 -8.10 29.43 3.75
C ARG A 38 -7.82 27.94 3.64
N PRO A 39 -7.62 27.38 2.43
CA PRO A 39 -7.19 25.99 2.32
C PRO A 39 -5.90 25.84 3.12
N ALA A 40 -5.92 24.91 4.08
CA ALA A 40 -4.76 24.56 4.86
C ALA A 40 -3.61 24.28 3.89
N THR A 41 -2.56 25.09 4.00
CA THR A 41 -1.30 24.82 3.33
C THR A 41 -0.82 23.48 3.85
N ALA A 42 -0.89 22.44 3.00
CA ALA A 42 -0.42 21.09 3.31
C ALA A 42 1.11 21.12 3.44
N THR A 43 1.59 21.55 4.60
CA THR A 43 2.99 21.44 5.01
C THR A 43 3.30 19.97 5.29
N GLY A 44 4.05 19.35 4.36
CA GLY A 44 4.77 18.09 4.58
C GLY A 44 4.13 16.85 3.95
N ARG A 45 4.31 16.65 2.64
CA ARG A 45 4.19 15.30 2.05
C ARG A 45 5.34 14.45 2.59
N THR A 46 5.12 13.72 3.69
CA THR A 46 6.13 12.81 4.23
C THR A 46 6.36 11.68 3.23
N SER A 47 7.44 11.70 2.46
CA SER A 47 7.74 10.64 1.46
C SER A 47 8.22 9.32 2.09
N GLY A 48 8.16 9.20 3.42
CA GLY A 48 8.64 8.05 4.17
C GLY A 48 7.68 6.86 4.14
N PRO A 49 8.10 5.75 4.75
CA PRO A 49 7.35 4.51 4.78
C PRO A 49 6.02 4.66 5.51
N MET A 50 5.00 3.94 5.05
CA MET A 50 3.67 3.90 5.68
C MET A 50 3.18 2.46 5.77
N THR A 51 2.60 2.10 6.92
CA THR A 51 1.98 0.79 7.15
C THR A 51 0.49 0.96 7.41
N TYR A 52 -0.32 0.12 6.78
CA TYR A 52 -1.78 0.15 6.84
C TYR A 52 -2.31 -0.97 7.75
N GLY A 53 -3.42 -0.69 8.43
CA GLY A 53 -4.00 -1.61 9.41
C GLY A 53 -4.49 -2.94 8.81
N LYS A 54 -4.81 -3.88 9.69
CA LYS A 54 -5.29 -5.23 9.35
C LYS A 54 -6.50 -5.18 8.43
N GLY A 55 -6.52 -6.06 7.42
CA GLY A 55 -7.63 -6.21 6.46
C GLY A 55 -7.57 -5.25 5.27
N VAL A 56 -6.63 -4.31 5.24
CA VAL A 56 -6.35 -3.47 4.07
C VAL A 56 -5.59 -4.32 3.03
N THR A 57 -6.08 -4.33 1.79
CA THR A 57 -5.38 -4.98 0.68
C THR A 57 -4.27 -4.09 0.12
N VAL A 58 -3.29 -4.68 -0.58
CA VAL A 58 -2.21 -3.90 -1.23
C VAL A 58 -2.74 -2.87 -2.23
N GLN A 59 -3.84 -3.16 -2.93
CA GLN A 59 -4.47 -2.21 -3.85
C GLN A 59 -5.15 -1.04 -3.12
N GLN A 60 -5.79 -1.31 -1.99
CA GLN A 60 -6.40 -0.26 -1.15
C GLN A 60 -5.34 0.65 -0.54
N ALA A 61 -4.26 0.07 -0.02
CA ALA A 61 -3.11 0.82 0.49
C ALA A 61 -2.47 1.67 -0.60
N LEU A 62 -2.25 1.12 -1.80
CA LEU A 62 -1.69 1.86 -2.93
C LEU A 62 -2.54 3.07 -3.31
N LYS A 63 -3.87 2.91 -3.37
CA LYS A 63 -4.78 4.03 -3.65
C LYS A 63 -4.66 5.14 -2.59
N ALA A 64 -4.60 4.77 -1.31
CA ALA A 64 -4.42 5.73 -0.23
C ALA A 64 -3.06 6.44 -0.31
N GLU A 65 -2.00 5.71 -0.66
CA GLU A 65 -0.65 6.26 -0.78
C GLU A 65 -0.51 7.22 -1.96
N VAL A 66 -1.11 6.89 -3.11
CA VAL A 66 -1.20 7.80 -4.26
C VAL A 66 -1.95 9.08 -3.90
N ALA A 67 -3.06 8.98 -3.15
CA ALA A 67 -3.79 10.16 -2.69
C ALA A 67 -2.95 11.04 -1.74
N ARG A 68 -2.13 10.40 -0.90
CA ARG A 68 -1.27 11.07 0.09
C ARG A 68 -0.03 11.73 -0.53
N ARG A 69 0.65 11.05 -1.45
CA ARG A 69 1.89 11.53 -2.11
C ARG A 69 1.63 12.37 -3.36
N GLY A 70 0.45 12.21 -3.97
CA GLY A 70 0.08 12.81 -5.24
C GLY A 70 0.41 11.90 -6.43
N ALA A 71 -0.42 11.95 -7.47
CA ALA A 71 -0.37 11.03 -8.62
C ALA A 71 0.91 11.11 -9.46
N ALA A 72 1.68 12.20 -9.36
CA ALA A 72 2.96 12.33 -10.06
C ALA A 72 4.09 11.51 -9.40
N ALA A 73 3.89 11.00 -8.19
CA ALA A 73 4.90 10.21 -7.49
C ALA A 73 4.59 8.70 -7.59
N TYR A 74 5.56 7.93 -8.09
CA TYR A 74 5.48 6.47 -8.01
C TYR A 74 5.44 5.99 -6.56
N SER A 75 4.50 5.07 -6.29
CA SER A 75 4.34 4.39 -5.02
C SER A 75 4.33 2.88 -5.23
N VAL A 76 4.95 2.18 -4.30
CA VAL A 76 4.95 0.72 -4.23
C VAL A 76 4.47 0.30 -2.85
N CYS A 77 3.47 -0.58 -2.82
CA CYS A 77 2.89 -1.14 -1.61
C CYS A 77 2.96 -2.66 -1.68
N TYR A 78 3.33 -3.28 -0.57
CA TYR A 78 3.62 -4.70 -0.50
C TYR A 78 3.32 -5.28 0.88
N GLN A 79 3.13 -6.59 0.91
CA GLN A 79 2.77 -7.35 2.10
C GLN A 79 3.46 -8.70 2.01
N ALA A 80 3.97 -9.21 3.13
CA ALA A 80 4.57 -10.53 3.21
C ALA A 80 3.63 -11.51 3.92
N HIS A 81 3.52 -12.71 3.39
CA HIS A 81 3.07 -13.89 4.13
C HIS A 81 4.29 -14.49 4.82
N VAL A 82 4.30 -14.44 6.14
CA VAL A 82 5.41 -14.97 6.96
C VAL A 82 4.97 -16.28 7.58
N ALA A 83 5.84 -17.29 7.52
CA ALA A 83 5.59 -18.60 8.11
C ALA A 83 5.09 -18.47 9.56
N TYR A 84 4.02 -19.19 9.89
CA TYR A 84 3.32 -19.16 11.19
C TYR A 84 2.65 -17.84 11.60
N LEU A 85 2.92 -16.72 10.93
CA LEU A 85 2.31 -15.42 11.22
C LEU A 85 1.26 -15.00 10.19
N ASN A 86 1.16 -15.73 9.07
CA ASN A 86 0.30 -15.42 7.94
C ASN A 86 0.65 -14.06 7.30
N TRP A 87 -0.28 -13.51 6.53
CA TRP A 87 -0.20 -12.18 5.94
C TRP A 87 -0.02 -11.09 7.01
N GLN A 88 1.09 -10.36 6.95
CA GLN A 88 1.41 -9.21 7.79
C GLN A 88 0.63 -7.96 7.37
N ASN A 89 0.76 -6.82 8.03
CA ASN A 89 0.16 -5.58 7.54
C ASN A 89 0.80 -5.12 6.22
N VAL A 90 0.05 -4.42 5.36
CA VAL A 90 0.60 -3.82 4.14
C VAL A 90 1.51 -2.66 4.50
N THR A 91 2.69 -2.61 3.91
CA THR A 91 3.61 -1.47 4.03
C THR A 91 3.91 -0.90 2.65
N CYS A 92 4.33 0.36 2.59
CA CYS A 92 4.64 1.04 1.34
C CYS A 92 5.94 1.83 1.48
N ASN A 93 6.63 1.99 0.35
CA ASN A 93 7.75 2.92 0.14
C ASN A 93 8.85 2.85 1.22
N GLY A 94 9.59 1.74 1.23
CA GLY A 94 10.77 1.55 2.09
C GLY A 94 10.43 0.96 3.47
N GLY A 95 9.17 0.66 3.74
CA GLY A 95 8.77 0.01 4.98
C GLY A 95 9.20 -1.46 5.03
N ILE A 96 9.34 -2.02 6.22
CA ILE A 96 9.77 -3.41 6.37
C ILE A 96 8.55 -4.33 6.19
N ALA A 97 8.64 -5.24 5.23
CA ALA A 97 7.75 -6.41 5.14
C ALA A 97 8.50 -7.64 5.59
N GLY A 98 7.88 -8.45 6.46
CA GLY A 98 8.51 -9.63 7.07
C GLY A 98 8.91 -9.41 8.53
N THR A 99 9.87 -10.20 9.00
CA THR A 99 10.41 -10.11 10.36
C THR A 99 11.94 -10.10 10.35
N VAL A 100 12.55 -9.34 11.24
CA VAL A 100 14.01 -9.23 11.33
C VAL A 100 14.52 -10.14 12.44
N GLY A 101 15.42 -11.08 12.12
CA GLY A 101 16.13 -11.91 13.09
C GLY A 101 15.25 -12.86 13.91
N ARG A 102 14.07 -13.22 13.39
CA ARG A 102 13.13 -14.11 14.08
C ARG A 102 13.22 -15.56 13.64
N ASN A 103 14.09 -15.86 12.69
CA ASN A 103 14.20 -17.15 12.02
C ASN A 103 12.85 -17.58 11.42
N LEU A 104 12.14 -16.64 10.79
CA LEU A 104 10.84 -16.87 10.14
C LEU A 104 10.92 -16.47 8.67
N ALA A 105 10.62 -17.43 7.80
CA ALA A 105 10.65 -17.22 6.36
C ALA A 105 9.47 -16.37 5.87
N ILE A 106 9.74 -15.49 4.91
CA ILE A 106 8.73 -15.06 3.95
C ILE A 106 8.45 -16.23 3.01
N GLU A 107 7.17 -16.57 2.82
CA GLU A 107 6.74 -17.61 1.89
C GLU A 107 6.10 -17.02 0.62
N ALA A 108 5.37 -15.90 0.75
CA ALA A 108 4.72 -15.21 -0.35
C ALA A 108 4.73 -13.70 -0.16
N VAL A 109 4.56 -12.98 -1.27
CA VAL A 109 4.49 -11.52 -1.32
C VAL A 109 3.36 -11.08 -2.25
N ASN A 110 2.59 -10.09 -1.79
CA ASN A 110 1.69 -9.31 -2.63
C ASN A 110 2.32 -7.95 -2.91
N VAL A 111 2.32 -7.48 -4.16
CA VAL A 111 2.91 -6.18 -4.55
C VAL A 111 1.96 -5.43 -5.48
N ALA A 112 1.87 -4.11 -5.32
CA ALA A 112 1.19 -3.21 -6.24
C ALA A 112 2.01 -1.94 -6.46
N VAL A 113 2.07 -1.47 -7.70
CA VAL A 113 2.77 -0.25 -8.11
C VAL A 113 1.82 0.71 -8.82
N SER A 114 1.91 2.01 -8.51
CA SER A 114 1.10 3.04 -9.15
C SER A 114 1.70 3.51 -10.46
N GLY A 115 0.91 3.71 -11.52
CA GLY A 115 1.31 4.53 -12.67
C GLY A 115 2.32 3.90 -13.63
N ALA A 116 2.90 2.74 -13.31
CA ALA A 116 3.84 2.01 -14.14
C ALA A 116 3.44 0.53 -14.28
N THR A 117 3.88 -0.07 -15.39
CA THR A 117 3.96 -1.54 -15.46
C THR A 117 5.10 -1.98 -14.56
N PHE A 118 4.90 -3.05 -13.79
CA PHE A 118 5.94 -3.63 -12.95
C PHE A 118 5.95 -5.14 -13.12
N CYS A 119 7.09 -5.74 -12.81
CA CYS A 119 7.27 -7.18 -12.79
C CYS A 119 7.87 -7.62 -11.46
N VAL A 120 7.48 -8.82 -11.01
CA VAL A 120 7.98 -9.43 -9.78
C VAL A 120 8.14 -10.94 -9.98
N GLU A 121 9.15 -11.50 -9.35
CA GLU A 121 9.43 -12.94 -9.39
C GLU A 121 9.98 -13.40 -8.04
N ALA A 122 9.62 -14.61 -7.61
CA ALA A 122 10.15 -15.22 -6.41
C ALA A 122 11.02 -16.44 -6.74
N HIS A 123 12.19 -16.51 -6.12
CA HIS A 123 12.98 -17.74 -6.04
C HIS A 123 12.57 -18.50 -4.79
N ILE A 124 11.92 -19.65 -4.98
CA ILE A 124 11.44 -20.49 -3.87
C ILE A 124 12.37 -21.67 -3.69
N ARG A 125 12.73 -21.95 -2.44
CA ARG A 125 13.57 -23.11 -2.10
C ARG A 125 13.00 -24.38 -2.71
N ASP A 126 13.87 -25.15 -3.35
CA ASP A 126 13.56 -26.41 -4.06
C ASP A 126 12.49 -26.27 -5.15
N LYS A 127 12.30 -25.07 -5.72
CA LYS A 127 11.38 -24.78 -6.84
C LYS A 127 12.00 -23.85 -7.89
N ASP A 128 13.15 -23.25 -7.58
CA ASP A 128 13.82 -22.24 -8.41
C ASP A 128 12.94 -20.97 -8.56
N TRP A 129 13.27 -20.13 -9.53
CA TRP A 129 12.48 -18.99 -9.96
C TRP A 129 11.12 -19.43 -10.54
N GLN A 130 10.04 -18.86 -10.01
CA GLN A 130 8.65 -19.24 -10.38
C GLN A 130 8.18 -18.69 -11.75
N GLY A 131 9.01 -17.95 -12.48
CA GLY A 131 8.63 -17.24 -13.68
C GLY A 131 8.14 -15.82 -13.37
N GLU A 132 8.66 -14.86 -14.12
CA GLU A 132 8.34 -13.45 -13.97
C GLU A 132 6.85 -13.17 -14.26
N GLN A 133 6.20 -12.45 -13.34
CA GLN A 133 4.84 -11.96 -13.52
C GLN A 133 4.86 -10.44 -13.65
N CYS A 134 4.09 -9.90 -14.59
CA CYS A 134 4.01 -8.47 -14.84
C CYS A 134 2.56 -7.96 -14.78
N ALA A 135 2.37 -6.75 -14.28
CA ALA A 135 1.07 -6.12 -14.14
C ALA A 135 1.15 -4.61 -14.30
N ARG A 136 0.00 -4.04 -14.64
CA ARG A 136 -0.30 -2.62 -14.53
C ARG A 136 -1.70 -2.48 -13.94
N ASP A 137 -1.89 -1.50 -13.06
CA ASP A 137 -3.19 -1.16 -12.45
C ASP A 137 -3.85 -2.27 -11.60
N GLN A 138 -3.10 -3.34 -11.30
CA GLN A 138 -3.51 -4.45 -10.43
C GLN A 138 -2.32 -4.91 -9.59
N TRP A 139 -2.60 -5.71 -8.56
CA TRP A 139 -1.57 -6.28 -7.71
C TRP A 139 -1.15 -7.67 -8.20
N LEU A 140 0.08 -8.09 -7.87
CA LEU A 140 0.63 -9.40 -8.17
C LEU A 140 0.90 -10.20 -6.90
N HIS A 141 0.74 -11.52 -7.00
CA HIS A 141 1.09 -12.51 -5.98
C HIS A 141 2.26 -13.36 -6.46
N VAL A 142 3.30 -13.51 -5.64
CA VAL A 142 4.39 -14.46 -5.88
C VAL A 142 4.70 -15.26 -4.62
N GLY A 143 5.22 -16.47 -4.81
CA GLY A 143 5.59 -17.38 -3.74
C GLY A 143 4.54 -18.45 -3.45
N THR A 144 4.45 -18.86 -2.20
CA THR A 144 3.55 -19.91 -1.72
C THR A 144 3.00 -19.57 -0.33
N GLU A 145 1.80 -20.01 0.00
CA GLU A 145 1.22 -19.81 1.34
C GLU A 145 1.09 -21.16 2.06
N GLY A 146 1.59 -21.25 3.30
CA GLY A 146 1.36 -22.39 4.19
C GLY A 146 2.05 -23.69 3.78
N GLN A 147 3.04 -23.61 2.89
CA GLN A 147 3.81 -24.77 2.42
C GLN A 147 5.08 -25.02 3.23
N ASN A 148 5.38 -24.16 4.21
CA ASN A 148 6.65 -24.11 4.94
C ASN A 148 7.85 -24.09 3.98
N ARG A 149 7.70 -23.36 2.87
CA ARG A 149 8.68 -23.27 1.79
C ARG A 149 9.20 -21.84 1.70
N PRO A 150 10.44 -21.59 2.13
CA PRO A 150 10.96 -20.23 2.14
C PRO A 150 11.21 -19.67 0.75
N MET A 151 10.88 -18.39 0.59
CA MET A 151 11.44 -17.55 -0.45
C MET A 151 12.90 -17.26 -0.08
N GLU A 152 13.82 -17.44 -1.03
CA GLU A 152 15.24 -17.10 -0.84
C GLU A 152 15.56 -15.73 -1.44
N ALA A 153 14.90 -15.37 -2.55
CA ALA A 153 15.06 -14.09 -3.21
C ALA A 153 13.77 -13.60 -3.88
N LEU A 154 13.65 -12.27 -3.98
CA LEU A 154 12.61 -11.57 -4.72
C LEU A 154 13.27 -10.69 -5.80
N ARG A 155 12.85 -10.82 -7.05
CA ARG A 155 13.20 -9.88 -8.12
C ARG A 155 12.07 -8.90 -8.35
N PHE A 156 12.44 -7.65 -8.61
CA PHE A 156 11.48 -6.58 -8.86
C PHE A 156 12.02 -5.63 -9.93
N TRP A 157 11.12 -5.17 -10.81
CA TRP A 157 11.39 -4.21 -11.86
C TRP A 157 10.17 -3.37 -12.15
N VAL A 158 10.38 -2.11 -12.50
CA VAL A 158 9.35 -1.16 -12.90
C VAL A 158 9.73 -0.59 -14.27
N GLY A 159 8.76 -0.55 -15.17
CA GLY A 159 8.92 0.01 -16.50
C GLY A 159 8.88 1.53 -16.47
N GLY A 160 9.85 2.15 -17.16
CA GLY A 160 9.98 3.60 -17.29
C GLY A 160 11.26 4.12 -16.61
N PRO A 161 11.46 5.45 -16.59
CA PRO A 161 12.61 6.06 -15.95
C PRO A 161 12.42 6.10 -14.43
N THR A 162 12.49 4.94 -13.79
CA THR A 162 12.35 4.79 -12.33
C THR A 162 13.66 4.37 -11.70
N LYS A 163 13.84 4.70 -10.42
CA LYS A 163 14.91 4.15 -9.60
C LYS A 163 14.34 3.31 -8.47
N GLU A 164 14.43 2.01 -8.61
CA GLU A 164 14.06 1.02 -7.62
C GLU A 164 15.21 0.84 -6.63
N VAL A 165 14.87 0.87 -5.34
CA VAL A 165 15.81 0.69 -4.24
C VAL A 165 15.20 -0.30 -3.26
N GLY A 166 15.99 -1.25 -2.78
CA GLY A 166 15.53 -2.18 -1.77
C GLY A 166 16.69 -2.82 -1.01
N GLN A 167 16.33 -3.55 0.05
CA GLN A 167 17.27 -4.27 0.88
C GLN A 167 16.61 -5.54 1.41
N ALA A 168 17.40 -6.57 1.68
CA ALA A 168 16.92 -7.83 2.22
C ALA A 168 17.61 -8.14 3.55
N HIS A 169 16.84 -8.57 4.53
CA HIS A 169 17.36 -9.27 5.70
C HIS A 169 17.29 -10.78 5.43
N VAL A 170 18.44 -11.42 5.42
CA VAL A 170 18.59 -12.84 5.10
C VAL A 170 19.00 -13.60 6.35
N GLN A 171 18.43 -14.79 6.52
CA GLN A 171 18.76 -15.69 7.63
C GLN A 171 20.28 -15.80 7.83
N ASP A 172 20.70 -15.63 9.08
CA ASP A 172 22.09 -15.65 9.55
C ASP A 172 23.02 -14.55 8.97
N TRP A 173 22.53 -13.69 8.07
CA TRP A 173 23.34 -12.76 7.26
C TRP A 173 22.99 -11.28 7.49
N ASP A 174 22.08 -11.01 8.43
CA ASP A 174 21.54 -9.67 8.71
C ASP A 174 21.00 -9.00 7.42
N TRP A 175 20.89 -7.68 7.43
CA TRP A 175 20.62 -6.88 6.26
C TRP A 175 21.80 -6.91 5.28
N LEU A 176 21.56 -7.44 4.09
CA LEU A 176 22.48 -7.33 2.96
C LEU A 176 22.59 -5.87 2.49
N GLY A 177 23.59 -5.55 1.67
CA GLY A 177 23.74 -4.19 1.12
C GLY A 177 22.50 -3.73 0.32
N VAL A 178 22.23 -2.42 0.35
CA VAL A 178 21.15 -1.82 -0.45
C VAL A 178 21.40 -2.08 -1.93
N VAL A 179 20.39 -2.58 -2.61
CA VAL A 179 20.38 -2.81 -4.06
C VAL A 179 19.56 -1.71 -4.72
N ALA A 180 20.10 -1.14 -5.79
CA ALA A 180 19.39 -0.17 -6.62
C ALA A 180 19.69 -0.43 -8.10
N ASN A 181 18.70 -0.17 -8.96
CA ASN A 181 18.94 -0.07 -10.39
C ASN A 181 19.30 1.39 -10.77
N ASN A 182 19.56 1.58 -12.07
CA ASN A 182 19.72 2.90 -12.67
C ASN A 182 18.49 3.20 -13.54
N TYR A 183 18.17 4.49 -13.73
CA TYR A 183 16.96 4.97 -14.40
C TYR A 183 16.67 4.37 -15.79
N ASP A 184 17.70 3.93 -16.54
CA ASP A 184 17.56 3.37 -17.89
C ASP A 184 17.91 1.87 -17.96
N SER A 185 17.98 1.19 -16.81
CA SER A 185 18.45 -0.19 -16.75
C SER A 185 17.29 -1.18 -16.88
N PRO A 186 17.35 -2.15 -17.82
CA PRO A 186 16.42 -3.29 -17.81
C PRO A 186 16.71 -4.26 -16.65
N LEU A 187 17.69 -3.94 -15.78
CA LEU A 187 18.06 -4.79 -14.66
C LEU A 187 17.00 -4.70 -13.56
N ARG A 188 16.41 -5.86 -13.27
CA ARG A 188 15.69 -6.14 -12.04
C ARG A 188 16.63 -5.96 -10.85
N ILE A 189 16.12 -5.38 -9.76
CA ILE A 189 16.80 -5.53 -8.46
C ILE A 189 16.49 -6.93 -7.92
N GLU A 190 17.43 -7.51 -7.19
CA GLU A 190 17.26 -8.80 -6.51
C GLU A 190 17.47 -8.59 -5.00
N LEU A 191 16.48 -8.99 -4.22
CA LEU A 191 16.46 -8.86 -2.76
C LEU A 191 16.53 -10.26 -2.17
N GLY A 192 17.65 -10.61 -1.54
CA GLY A 192 17.87 -11.90 -0.90
C GLY A 192 19.06 -12.64 -1.51
N THR A 193 18.98 -13.97 -1.55
CA THR A 193 20.02 -14.82 -2.15
C THR A 193 19.41 -15.93 -2.99
N THR A 194 20.00 -16.26 -4.13
CA THR A 194 19.57 -17.40 -4.95
C THR A 194 20.44 -18.63 -4.71
N GLY A 195 19.82 -19.76 -4.41
CA GLY A 195 20.48 -21.07 -4.40
C GLY A 195 21.42 -21.30 -3.22
N ARG A 196 21.37 -20.45 -2.19
CA ARG A 196 22.21 -20.56 -0.99
C ARG A 196 21.57 -21.36 0.13
N GLY A 197 20.29 -21.73 0.00
CA GLY A 197 19.56 -22.40 1.07
C GLY A 197 19.12 -21.46 2.20
N LEU A 198 19.42 -20.15 2.11
CA LEU A 198 19.07 -19.15 3.13
C LEU A 198 17.72 -18.51 2.81
N MET A 199 16.90 -18.30 3.83
CA MET A 199 15.59 -17.67 3.65
C MET A 199 15.66 -16.14 3.72
N LEU A 200 14.85 -15.50 2.89
CA LEU A 200 14.47 -14.11 3.05
C LEU A 200 13.52 -13.98 4.25
N GLU A 201 13.91 -13.19 5.24
CA GLU A 201 13.08 -12.96 6.44
C GLU A 201 12.33 -11.63 6.38
N ALA A 202 12.99 -10.61 5.83
CA ALA A 202 12.40 -9.30 5.63
C ALA A 202 12.98 -8.60 4.40
N PHE A 203 12.23 -7.66 3.84
CA PHE A 203 12.75 -6.77 2.81
C PHE A 203 12.11 -5.38 2.88
N THR A 204 12.79 -4.43 2.25
CA THR A 204 12.28 -3.09 1.95
C THR A 204 12.27 -2.88 0.44
N LEU A 205 11.32 -2.07 -0.04
CA LEU A 205 11.21 -1.71 -1.44
C LEU A 205 10.67 -0.28 -1.60
N GLN A 206 11.34 0.50 -2.42
CA GLN A 206 10.98 1.89 -2.69
C GLN A 206 11.26 2.23 -4.16
N ILE A 207 10.41 3.08 -4.73
CA ILE A 207 10.68 3.76 -6.00
C ILE A 207 11.04 5.21 -5.66
N VAL A 208 12.23 5.62 -6.06
CA VAL A 208 12.78 6.96 -5.89
C VAL A 208 12.60 7.71 -7.21
N ASN A 209 12.05 8.92 -7.13
CA ASN A 209 11.89 9.83 -8.26
C ASN A 209 13.06 10.82 -8.26
#